data_AF-T0M019-F1
#
_entry.id   AF-T0M019-F1
#
_cell.length_a   1.000
_cell.length_b   1.000
_cell.length_c   1.000
_cell.angle_alpha   90.00
_cell.angle_beta   90.00
_cell.angle_gamma   90.00
#
_symmetry.space_group_name_H-M   'P 1'
#
loop_
_entity.id
_entity.type
_entity.pdbx_description
1 polymer ?
#
loop_
_entity_poly.entity_id
_entity_poly.type
_entity_poly.pdbx_seq_one_letter_code
_entity_poly.pdbx_strand_id
1 'polypeptide(L)' 'MVNGDLRQDSNTSYMIFSINRLISYISRYMTLRPGDCISTGTPAGVIMGMAPERQKWLGNGDQVEVQIEGLGRLASTFK' A
#
# COMPACT_ATOMS: atom_id res chain seq x y z
N MET A 1 -3.48 7.80 5.29
CA MET A 1 -3.64 9.26 5.39
C MET A 1 -2.29 9.95 5.23
N VAL A 2 -2.29 11.21 4.79
CA VAL A 2 -1.11 12.10 4.76
C VAL A 2 -1.51 13.41 5.41
N ASN A 3 -0.88 13.77 6.53
CA ASN A 3 -1.20 14.97 7.34
C ASN A 3 -2.68 15.08 7.72
N GLY A 4 -3.33 13.95 8.04
CA GLY A 4 -4.77 13.91 8.32
C GLY A 4 -5.66 13.71 7.10
N ASP A 5 -5.15 13.94 5.88
CA ASP A 5 -5.95 13.77 4.65
C ASP A 5 -6.04 12.29 4.25
N LEU A 6 -7.26 11.78 4.08
CA LEU A 6 -7.49 10.47 3.52
C LEU A 6 -7.01 10.45 2.06
N ARG A 7 -6.08 9.55 1.73
CA ARG A 7 -5.54 9.38 0.37
C ARG A 7 -6.01 8.10 -0.30
N GLN A 8 -6.02 7.01 0.46
CA GLN A 8 -6.39 5.68 -0.02
C GLN A 8 -7.29 5.03 1.02
N ASP A 9 -8.38 4.41 0.56
CA ASP A 9 -9.33 3.67 1.37
C ASP A 9 -10.01 2.61 0.50
N SER A 10 -9.90 1.34 0.89
CA SER A 10 -10.40 0.22 0.09
C SER A 10 -10.41 -1.09 0.88
N ASN A 11 -10.90 -2.16 0.26
CA ASN A 11 -10.94 -3.50 0.83
C ASN A 11 -10.17 -4.50 -0.04
N THR A 12 -9.56 -5.52 0.60
CA THR A 12 -8.84 -6.60 -0.09
C THR A 12 -9.73 -7.44 -1.00
N SER A 13 -11.06 -7.37 -0.87
CA SER A 13 -12.01 -7.99 -1.80
C SER A 13 -11.90 -7.46 -3.23
N TYR A 14 -11.34 -6.27 -3.42
CA TYR A 14 -11.13 -5.65 -4.74
C TYR A 14 -9.78 -6.02 -5.38
N MET A 15 -8.98 -6.89 -4.74
CA MET A 15 -7.72 -7.34 -5.34
C MET A 15 -7.98 -8.13 -6.63
N ILE A 16 -7.31 -7.74 -7.72
CA ILE A 16 -7.37 -8.46 -9.01
C ILE A 16 -6.81 -9.88 -8.86
N PHE A 17 -5.78 -10.04 -8.04
CA PHE A 17 -5.17 -11.33 -7.72
C PHE A 17 -5.23 -11.56 -6.20
N SER A 18 -5.91 -12.61 -5.78
CA SER A 18 -5.99 -13.02 -4.38
C SER A 18 -4.62 -13.47 -3.84
N ILE A 19 -4.49 -13.49 -2.51
CA ILE A 19 -3.24 -13.86 -1.80
C ILE A 19 -2.72 -15.24 -2.23
N ASN A 20 -3.59 -16.26 -2.28
CA ASN A 20 -3.21 -17.60 -2.73
C ASN A 20 -2.72 -17.62 -4.19
N ARG A 21 -3.28 -16.78 -5.07
CA ARG A 21 -2.84 -16.67 -6.47
C ARG A 21 -1.47 -16.00 -6.56
N LEU A 22 -1.21 -14.95 -5.77
CA LEU A 22 0.10 -14.29 -5.73
C LEU A 22 1.19 -15.27 -5.26
N ILE A 23 0.96 -15.99 -4.16
CA ILE A 23 1.91 -16.99 -3.62
C ILE A 23 2.20 -18.06 -4.69
N SER A 24 1.15 -18.65 -5.28
CA SER A 24 1.28 -19.67 -6.32
C SER A 24 2.01 -19.17 -7.57
N TYR A 25 1.81 -17.90 -7.95
CA TYR A 25 2.47 -17.34 -9.12
C TYR A 25 3.95 -17.10 -8.87
N ILE A 26 4.31 -16.44 -7.77
CA ILE A 26 5.70 -16.12 -7.44
C ILE A 26 6.52 -17.41 -7.23
N SER A 27 5.96 -18.41 -6.56
CA SER A 27 6.65 -19.67 -6.26
C SER A 27 6.99 -20.52 -7.48
N ARG A 28 6.44 -20.20 -8.66
CA ARG A 28 6.82 -20.85 -9.94
C ARG A 28 8.14 -20.34 -10.50
N TYR A 29 8.54 -19.12 -10.13
CA TYR A 29 9.72 -18.45 -10.69
C TYR A 29 10.85 -18.32 -9.69
N MET A 30 10.56 -18.37 -8.38
CA MET A 30 11.57 -18.35 -7.32
C MET A 30 11.13 -19.17 -6.12
N THR A 31 12.09 -19.69 -5.35
CA THR A 31 11.81 -20.33 -4.07
C THR A 31 11.48 -19.28 -3.03
N LEU A 32 10.26 -19.32 -2.47
CA LEU A 32 9.89 -18.55 -1.29
C LEU A 32 10.47 -19.20 -0.03
N ARG A 33 11.06 -18.40 0.85
CA ARG A 33 11.69 -18.82 2.10
C ARG A 33 10.88 -18.34 3.31
N PRO A 34 10.94 -19.06 4.44
CA PRO A 34 10.36 -18.58 5.69
C PRO A 34 10.94 -17.20 6.04
N GLY A 35 10.05 -16.23 6.30
CA GLY A 35 10.42 -14.85 6.57
C GLY A 35 10.35 -13.91 5.37
N ASP A 36 10.11 -14.42 4.15
CA ASP A 36 9.91 -13.54 2.99
C ASP A 36 8.62 -12.71 3.12
N CYS A 37 8.72 -11.43 2.76
CA CYS A 37 7.60 -10.49 2.75
C CYS A 37 7.17 -10.17 1.31
N ILE A 38 5.86 -10.31 1.03
CA ILE A 38 5.27 -9.98 -0.27
C ILE A 38 4.38 -8.74 -0.10
N SER A 39 4.72 -7.64 -0.77
CA SER A 39 3.84 -6.47 -0.88
C SER A 39 2.80 -6.72 -1.96
N THR A 40 1.53 -6.87 -1.55
CA THR A 40 0.45 -7.41 -2.40
C THR A 40 -0.25 -6.39 -3.30
N GLY A 41 0.30 -5.18 -3.41
CA GLY A 41 -0.27 -4.07 -4.16
C GLY A 41 -0.90 -2.99 -3.28
N THR A 42 -1.50 -1.99 -3.92
CA THR A 42 -2.12 -0.82 -3.28
C THR A 42 -3.40 -0.45 -4.02
N PRO A 43 -4.44 0.05 -3.34
CA PRO A 43 -5.67 0.50 -4.00
C PRO A 43 -5.48 1.84 -4.72
N ALA A 44 -6.56 2.32 -5.36
CA ALA A 44 -6.60 3.67 -5.95
C ALA A 44 -6.30 4.76 -4.90
N GLY A 45 -5.88 5.95 -5.38
CA GLY A 45 -5.56 7.10 -4.53
C GLY A 45 -4.07 7.38 -4.34
N VAL A 46 -3.19 6.62 -5.03
CA VAL A 46 -1.79 7.02 -5.18
C VAL A 46 -1.69 8.35 -5.92
N ILE A 47 -0.74 9.20 -5.52
CA ILE A 47 -0.64 10.56 -6.03
C ILE A 47 -0.39 10.63 -7.54
N MET A 48 0.35 9.67 -8.09
CA MET A 48 0.63 9.55 -9.53
C MET A 48 -0.64 9.34 -10.38
N GLY A 49 -1.72 8.82 -9.79
CA GLY A 49 -3.00 8.62 -10.46
C GLY A 49 -3.92 9.86 -10.45
N MET A 50 -3.52 10.94 -9.77
CA MET A 50 -4.29 12.19 -9.74
C MET A 50 -3.91 13.10 -10.91
N ALA A 51 -4.83 14.00 -11.26
CA ALA A 51 -4.56 15.03 -12.28
C ALA A 51 -3.30 15.86 -11.90
N PRO A 52 -2.41 16.18 -12.86
CA PRO A 52 -1.08 16.76 -12.58
C PRO A 52 -1.11 17.97 -11.63
N GLU A 53 -2.06 18.87 -11.82
CA GLU A 53 -2.25 20.09 -11.02
C GLU A 53 -2.67 19.82 -9.56
N ARG A 54 -3.09 18.60 -9.24
CA ARG A 54 -3.48 18.15 -7.89
C ARG A 54 -2.43 17.25 -7.24
N GLN A 55 -1.31 16.96 -7.92
CA GLN A 55 -0.28 16.06 -7.41
C GLN A 55 0.57 16.72 -6.33
N LYS A 56 0.17 16.56 -5.07
CA LYS A 56 0.97 16.87 -3.88
C LYS A 56 1.77 15.65 -3.41
N TRP A 57 3.01 15.57 -3.88
CA TRP A 57 4.00 14.57 -3.46
C TRP A 57 4.40 14.73 -2.00
N LEU A 58 4.92 13.65 -1.40
CA LEU A 58 5.43 13.68 -0.03
C LEU A 58 6.65 14.61 0.04
N GLY A 59 6.69 15.44 1.07
CA GLY A 59 7.81 16.32 1.41
C GLY A 59 8.34 16.08 2.82
N ASN A 60 9.43 16.79 3.14
CA ASN A 60 9.97 16.80 4.50
C ASN A 60 8.93 17.36 5.48
N GLY A 61 8.76 16.68 6.61
CA GLY A 61 7.80 17.00 7.66
C GLY A 61 6.44 16.32 7.50
N ASP A 62 6.14 15.71 6.34
CA ASP A 62 4.86 15.03 6.12
C ASP A 62 4.72 13.80 7.03
N GLN A 63 3.57 13.69 7.67
CA GLN A 63 3.18 12.54 8.46
C GLN A 63 2.28 11.62 7.64
N VAL A 64 2.70 10.37 7.50
CA VAL A 64 1.94 9.33 6.81
C VAL A 64 1.45 8.32 7.83
N GLU A 65 0.17 8.00 7.74
CA GLU A 65 -0.46 6.97 8.54
C GLU A 65 -1.10 5.91 7.63
N VAL A 66 -0.84 4.64 7.92
CA VAL A 66 -1.44 3.49 7.23
C VAL A 66 -2.14 2.64 8.28
N GLN A 67 -3.36 2.21 7.97
CA GLN A 67 -4.13 1.34 8.84
C GLN A 67 -4.75 0.20 8.02
N ILE A 68 -4.75 -0.99 8.61
CA ILE A 68 -5.52 -2.13 8.12
C ILE A 68 -6.38 -2.65 9.27
N GLU A 69 -7.67 -2.80 9.03
CA GLU A 69 -8.62 -3.34 10.01
C GLU A 69 -8.15 -4.73 10.48
N GLY A 70 -8.15 -4.95 11.80
CA GLY A 70 -7.71 -6.20 12.41
C GLY A 70 -6.19 -6.40 12.52
N LEU A 71 -5.35 -5.56 11.88
CA LEU A 71 -3.89 -5.64 11.99
C LEU A 71 -3.31 -4.50 12.84
N GLY A 72 -3.75 -3.27 12.61
CA GLY A 72 -3.29 -2.10 13.35
C GLY A 72 -2.94 -0.91 12.48
N ARG A 73 -2.24 0.05 13.10
CA ARG A 73 -1.89 1.35 12.52
C ARG A 73 -0.38 1.56 12.59
N LEU A 74 0.19 2.02 11.48
CA LEU A 74 1.60 2.43 11.36
C LEU A 74 1.64 3.92 11.02
N ALA A 75 2.39 4.70 11.80
CA ALA A 75 2.58 6.13 11.57
C ALA A 75 4.08 6.46 11.43
N SER A 76 4.43 7.24 10.41
CA SER A 76 5.79 7.63 10.07
C SER A 76 5.85 9.11 9.69
N THR A 77 6.88 9.82 10.17
CA THR A 77 7.18 11.20 9.73
C THR A 77 8.35 11.18 8.76
N PHE A 78 8.16 11.76 7.58
CA PHE A 78 9.16 11.85 6.53
C PHE A 78 10.09 13.03 6.82
N LYS A 79 11.40 12.84 6.61
CA LYS A 79 12.46 13.84 6.84
C LYS A 79 13.30 13.99 5.59
#